data_AF-A0A8H7L889-F1
#
_entry.id   AF-A0A8H7L889-F1
#
_cell.length_a   1.000
_cell.length_b   1.000
_cell.length_c   1.000
_cell.angle_alpha   90.00
_cell.angle_beta   90.00
_cell.angle_gamma   90.00
#
_symmetry.space_group_name_H-M   'P 1'
#
loop_
_entity.id
_entity.type
_entity.pdbx_description
1 polymer ?
#
loop_
_entity_poly.entity_id
_entity_poly.type
_entity_poly.pdbx_seq_one_letter_code
_entity_poly.pdbx_strand_id
1 'polypeptide(L)'
;MVIAGVAVLAGLTKVQDPYANFHNIFEGSTTNLNSLATAFVKINYSFVGWHNAFNLIGEVKSRDPARTIRRSGLISLWIATSLFFLINVAYVAAVPKEDIRNSGQLVAVLFFQNIFGHSWGAKVLPAMVALSCFGNMTAGHARVIREVARQGLLPYPAFFASTKPFGTPLGPVFIKYALTVFVIVAVPGKDAFNFLLDLASYPNLVFNAALAVGLWLVRKRRALEGHARSTYQAKNIYVILCFIGAILLLVMPW
;
A
#
# COMPACT_ATOMS: atom_id res chain seq x y z
N MET A 1 4.21 -18.08 -0.96
CA MET A 1 3.69 -17.76 -2.32
C MET A 1 4.78 -17.82 -3.36
N VAL A 2 5.83 -17.00 -3.30
CA VAL A 2 6.91 -17.02 -4.32
C VAL A 2 7.54 -18.40 -4.52
N ILE A 3 7.93 -19.07 -3.43
CA ILE A 3 8.50 -20.44 -3.49
C ILE A 3 7.49 -21.43 -4.10
N ALA A 4 6.23 -21.35 -3.72
CA ALA A 4 5.17 -22.19 -4.27
C ALA A 4 4.94 -21.89 -5.78
N GLY A 5 5.03 -20.63 -6.20
CA GLY A 5 4.95 -20.23 -7.61
C GLY A 5 6.10 -20.75 -8.46
N VAL A 6 7.34 -20.71 -7.92
CA VAL A 6 8.49 -21.32 -8.57
C VAL A 6 8.32 -22.84 -8.68
N ALA A 7 7.77 -23.49 -7.65
CA ALA A 7 7.46 -24.93 -7.70
C ALA A 7 6.38 -25.28 -8.74
N VAL A 8 5.38 -24.41 -8.94
CA VAL A 8 4.37 -24.56 -10.00
C VAL A 8 5.01 -24.45 -11.38
N LEU A 9 5.83 -23.42 -11.62
CA LEU A 9 6.52 -23.22 -12.90
C LEU A 9 7.52 -24.34 -13.21
N ALA A 10 8.13 -24.93 -12.18
CA ALA A 10 9.01 -26.09 -12.29
C ALA A 10 8.26 -27.42 -12.50
N GLY A 11 6.92 -27.42 -12.58
CA GLY A 11 6.12 -28.62 -12.78
C GLY A 11 6.06 -29.56 -11.57
N LEU A 12 6.48 -29.11 -10.38
CA LEU A 12 6.51 -29.91 -9.15
C LEU A 12 5.15 -29.98 -8.43
N THR A 13 4.07 -29.56 -9.09
CA THR A 13 2.73 -29.45 -8.48
C THR A 13 1.67 -30.12 -9.35
N LYS A 14 0.45 -30.28 -8.80
CA LYS A 14 -0.68 -30.94 -9.49
C LYS A 14 -1.30 -30.13 -10.64
N VAL A 15 -0.77 -28.95 -10.96
CA VAL A 15 -1.27 -28.10 -12.04
C VAL A 15 -0.89 -28.73 -13.38
N GLN A 16 -1.88 -29.16 -14.17
CA GLN A 16 -1.67 -29.94 -15.40
C GLN A 16 -0.94 -29.15 -16.50
N ASP A 17 -1.16 -27.84 -16.60
CA ASP A 17 -0.44 -26.97 -17.55
C ASP A 17 -0.16 -25.57 -16.95
N PRO A 18 1.03 -25.35 -16.37
CA PRO A 18 1.44 -24.06 -15.84
C PRO A 18 1.60 -22.95 -16.89
N TYR A 19 1.70 -23.32 -18.18
CA TYR A 19 2.01 -22.40 -19.28
C TYR A 19 0.78 -21.97 -20.10
N ALA A 20 -0.38 -22.62 -19.90
CA ALA A 20 -1.61 -22.35 -20.65
C ALA A 20 -1.99 -20.86 -20.69
N ASN A 21 -1.85 -20.16 -19.56
CA ASN A 21 -2.21 -18.74 -19.47
C ASN A 21 -1.20 -17.79 -20.13
N PHE A 22 0.03 -18.26 -20.42
CA PHE A 22 1.08 -17.45 -21.05
C PHE A 22 1.02 -17.43 -22.58
N HIS A 23 0.31 -18.37 -23.21
CA HIS A 23 0.21 -18.43 -24.66
C HIS A 23 -0.57 -17.24 -25.24
N ASN A 24 -1.62 -16.78 -24.55
CA ASN A 24 -2.48 -15.66 -24.98
C ASN A 24 -2.70 -14.63 -23.85
N ILE A 25 -1.63 -13.93 -23.43
CA ILE A 25 -1.69 -13.02 -22.27
C ILE A 25 -2.59 -11.78 -22.45
N PHE A 26 -2.81 -11.34 -23.70
CA PHE A 26 -3.61 -10.14 -24.00
C PHE A 26 -5.05 -10.43 -24.44
N GLU A 27 -5.41 -11.71 -24.55
CA GLU A 27 -6.74 -12.11 -25.00
C GLU A 27 -7.82 -11.71 -23.99
N GLY A 28 -8.83 -10.98 -24.46
CA GLY A 28 -9.89 -10.41 -23.61
C GLY A 28 -9.46 -9.19 -22.79
N SER A 29 -8.33 -8.55 -23.12
CA SER A 29 -7.93 -7.27 -22.50
C SER A 29 -8.88 -6.14 -22.89
N THR A 30 -9.11 -5.21 -21.97
CA THR A 30 -9.92 -4.01 -22.21
C THR A 30 -9.03 -2.86 -22.65
N THR A 31 -9.46 -2.12 -23.67
CA THR A 31 -8.83 -0.86 -24.09
C THR A 31 -9.47 0.37 -23.45
N ASN A 32 -10.46 0.17 -22.56
CA ASN A 32 -11.13 1.26 -21.87
C ASN A 32 -10.19 1.95 -20.88
N LEU A 33 -9.94 3.23 -21.10
CA LEU A 33 -9.05 4.05 -20.28
C LEU A 33 -9.45 4.10 -18.80
N ASN A 34 -10.76 4.10 -18.48
CA ASN A 34 -11.25 4.17 -17.10
C ASN A 34 -10.95 2.86 -16.33
N SER A 35 -11.13 1.70 -16.99
CA SER A 35 -10.79 0.41 -16.38
C SER A 35 -9.28 0.29 -16.15
N LEU A 36 -8.47 0.79 -17.09
CA LEU A 36 -7.02 0.84 -16.94
C LEU A 36 -6.58 1.80 -15.82
N ALA A 37 -7.21 2.96 -15.70
CA ALA A 37 -6.97 3.92 -14.62
C ALA A 37 -7.26 3.30 -13.24
N THR A 38 -8.42 2.67 -13.11
CA THR A 38 -8.85 1.99 -11.88
C THR A 38 -7.88 0.86 -11.50
N ALA A 39 -7.45 0.05 -12.48
CA ALA A 39 -6.44 -0.98 -12.25
C ALA A 39 -5.10 -0.38 -11.79
N PHE A 40 -4.69 0.75 -12.39
CA PHE A 40 -3.46 1.43 -12.02
C PHE A 40 -3.52 2.00 -10.59
N VAL A 41 -4.65 2.56 -10.16
CA VAL A 41 -4.86 3.01 -8.76
C VAL A 41 -4.71 1.85 -7.78
N LYS A 42 -5.33 0.69 -8.09
CA LYS A 42 -5.25 -0.51 -7.24
C LYS A 42 -3.83 -1.08 -7.16
N ILE A 43 -3.10 -1.08 -8.29
CA ILE A 43 -1.68 -1.46 -8.31
C ILE A 43 -0.85 -0.46 -7.53
N ASN A 44 -1.06 0.85 -7.71
CA ASN A 44 -0.35 1.89 -6.98
C ASN A 44 -0.51 1.72 -5.47
N TYR A 45 -1.73 1.48 -5.01
CA TYR A 45 -2.05 1.23 -3.60
C TYR A 45 -1.25 0.07 -3.01
N SER A 46 -0.97 -0.97 -3.80
CA SER A 46 -0.17 -2.14 -3.36
C SER A 46 1.29 -1.78 -3.03
N PHE A 47 1.80 -0.66 -3.56
CA PHE A 47 3.14 -0.14 -3.28
C PHE A 47 3.14 1.04 -2.30
N VAL A 48 1.98 1.48 -1.83
CA VAL A 48 1.86 2.50 -0.79
C VAL A 48 2.28 1.92 0.56
N GLY A 49 2.98 2.72 1.36
CA GLY A 49 3.45 2.34 2.70
C GLY A 49 4.95 2.46 2.89
N TRP A 50 5.72 2.66 1.81
CA TRP A 50 7.15 2.98 1.89
C TRP A 50 7.42 4.23 2.75
N HIS A 51 6.48 5.19 2.78
CA HIS A 51 6.59 6.39 3.60
C HIS A 51 6.45 6.11 5.11
N ASN A 52 5.87 4.98 5.53
CA ASN A 52 5.76 4.63 6.95
C ASN A 52 7.13 4.41 7.60
N ALA A 53 8.15 4.02 6.82
CA ALA A 53 9.52 3.96 7.32
C ALA A 53 10.03 5.34 7.80
N PHE A 54 9.49 6.44 7.27
CA PHE A 54 9.84 7.79 7.71
C PHE A 54 9.19 8.16 9.05
N ASN A 55 8.12 7.48 9.45
CA ASN A 55 7.54 7.71 10.78
C ASN A 55 8.46 7.22 11.90
N LEU A 56 9.40 6.32 11.59
CA LEU A 56 10.34 5.73 12.53
C LEU A 56 11.75 6.33 12.45
N ILE A 57 11.95 7.43 11.69
CA ILE A 57 13.27 8.09 11.60
C ILE A 57 13.84 8.42 12.97
N GLY A 58 12.99 8.87 13.89
CA GLY A 58 13.40 9.24 15.25
C GLY A 58 13.92 8.07 16.09
N GLU A 59 13.62 6.83 15.71
CA GLU A 59 14.04 5.62 16.43
C GLU A 59 15.29 4.97 15.81
N VAL A 60 15.70 5.39 14.61
CA VAL A 60 16.87 4.85 13.92
C VAL A 60 18.16 5.33 14.58
N LYS A 61 18.77 4.45 15.38
CA LYS A 61 20.11 4.64 15.93
C LYS A 61 21.17 4.47 14.83
N SER A 62 21.43 5.52 14.06
CA SER A 62 22.52 5.56 13.07
C SER A 62 23.20 6.92 13.06
N ARG A 63 24.47 6.93 12.65
CA ARG A 63 25.30 8.14 12.52
C ARG A 63 24.76 9.11 11.45
N ASP A 64 24.06 8.57 10.44
CA ASP A 64 23.33 9.33 9.40
C ASP A 64 21.95 8.67 9.11
N PRO A 65 20.91 8.97 9.90
CA PRO A 65 19.59 8.36 9.74
C PRO A 65 19.02 8.53 8.32
N ALA A 66 19.16 9.74 7.74
CA ALA A 66 18.63 10.06 6.42
C ALA A 66 19.24 9.20 5.29
N ARG A 67 20.54 8.90 5.36
CA ARG A 67 21.22 8.06 4.37
C ARG A 67 20.83 6.59 4.51
N THR A 68 20.75 6.10 5.74
CA THR A 68 20.31 4.73 6.04
C THR A 68 18.89 4.52 5.52
N ILE A 69 17.96 5.40 5.85
CA ILE A 69 16.55 5.28 5.44
C ILE A 69 16.39 5.37 3.93
N ARG A 70 17.16 6.22 3.24
CA ARG A 70 17.13 6.26 1.77
C ARG A 70 17.57 4.94 1.15
N ARG A 71 18.65 4.33 1.65
CA ARG A 71 19.13 3.03 1.13
C ARG A 71 18.17 1.91 1.48
N SER A 72 17.74 1.83 2.73
CA SER A 72 16.79 0.83 3.20
C SER A 72 15.45 0.94 2.46
N GLY A 73 14.96 2.16 2.22
CA GLY A 73 13.74 2.41 1.45
C GLY A 73 13.84 2.00 -0.01
N LEU A 74 14.99 2.23 -0.66
CA LEU A 74 15.21 1.75 -2.03
C LEU A 74 15.30 0.23 -2.09
N ILE A 75 16.05 -0.39 -1.17
CA ILE A 75 16.20 -1.85 -1.11
C ILE A 75 14.85 -2.51 -0.81
N SER A 76 14.08 -1.99 0.13
CA SER A 76 12.75 -2.53 0.46
C SER A 76 11.79 -2.42 -0.72
N LEU A 77 11.79 -1.28 -1.43
CA LEU A 77 10.97 -1.09 -2.62
C LEU A 77 11.35 -2.08 -3.73
N TRP A 78 12.66 -2.27 -3.98
CA TRP A 78 13.15 -3.25 -4.96
C TRP A 78 12.73 -4.67 -4.62
N ILE A 79 12.95 -5.10 -3.38
CA ILE A 79 12.55 -6.44 -2.91
C ILE A 79 11.04 -6.62 -3.03
N ALA A 80 10.26 -5.64 -2.57
CA ALA A 80 8.79 -5.68 -2.67
C ALA A 80 8.33 -5.79 -4.12
N THR A 81 8.93 -5.02 -5.03
CA THR A 81 8.61 -5.05 -6.46
C THR A 81 8.92 -6.40 -7.08
N SER A 82 10.10 -6.96 -6.82
CA SER A 82 10.49 -8.28 -7.32
C SER A 82 9.58 -9.38 -6.79
N LEU A 83 9.26 -9.37 -5.49
CA LEU A 83 8.35 -10.35 -4.90
C LEU A 83 6.93 -10.22 -5.46
N PHE A 84 6.44 -8.99 -5.62
CA PHE A 84 5.11 -8.73 -6.17
C PHE A 84 5.01 -9.23 -7.61
N PHE A 85 6.02 -8.95 -8.43
CA PHE A 85 6.10 -9.46 -9.80
C PHE A 85 6.07 -10.99 -9.84
N LEU A 86 6.91 -11.66 -9.03
CA LEU A 86 6.96 -13.11 -8.95
C LEU A 86 5.63 -13.74 -8.48
N ILE A 87 4.93 -13.10 -7.54
CA ILE A 87 3.62 -13.57 -7.07
C ILE A 87 2.57 -13.46 -8.19
N ASN A 88 2.57 -12.38 -8.96
CA ASN A 88 1.63 -12.24 -10.08
C ASN A 88 1.89 -13.30 -11.16
N VAL A 89 3.15 -13.56 -11.50
CA VAL A 89 3.53 -14.65 -12.41
C VAL A 89 3.05 -16.00 -11.85
N ALA A 90 3.20 -16.24 -10.55
CA ALA A 90 2.71 -17.45 -9.90
C ALA A 90 1.18 -17.59 -9.98
N TYR A 91 0.42 -16.52 -9.76
CA TYR A 91 -1.04 -16.54 -9.87
C TYR A 91 -1.49 -16.86 -11.29
N VAL A 92 -0.86 -16.24 -12.29
CA VAL A 92 -1.15 -16.53 -13.70
C VAL A 92 -0.77 -17.96 -14.06
N ALA A 93 0.27 -18.54 -13.47
CA ALA A 93 0.65 -19.93 -13.75
C ALA A 93 -0.29 -20.97 -13.12
N ALA A 94 -0.84 -20.72 -11.92
CA ALA A 94 -1.55 -21.74 -11.14
C ALA A 94 -3.09 -21.62 -11.16
N VAL A 95 -3.65 -20.48 -11.59
CA VAL A 95 -5.10 -20.23 -11.55
C VAL A 95 -5.61 -19.92 -12.97
N PRO A 96 -6.68 -20.59 -13.45
CA PRO A 96 -7.30 -20.28 -14.74
C PRO A 96 -7.80 -18.83 -14.84
N LYS A 97 -7.78 -18.24 -16.05
CA LYS A 97 -8.20 -16.84 -16.28
C LYS A 97 -9.62 -16.54 -15.79
N GLU A 98 -10.56 -17.45 -16.03
CA GLU A 98 -11.97 -17.29 -15.64
C GLU A 98 -12.12 -17.24 -14.11
N ASP A 99 -11.36 -18.07 -13.40
CA ASP A 99 -11.37 -18.08 -11.93
C ASP A 99 -10.73 -16.82 -11.37
N ILE A 100 -9.67 -16.29 -11.99
CA ILE A 100 -9.08 -15.00 -11.61
C ILE A 100 -10.10 -13.87 -11.77
N ARG A 101 -10.89 -13.87 -12.86
CA ARG A 101 -11.93 -12.86 -13.12
C ARG A 101 -13.08 -12.93 -12.12
N ASN A 102 -13.55 -14.14 -11.82
CA ASN A 102 -14.72 -14.35 -10.96
C ASN A 102 -14.41 -14.25 -9.46
N SER A 103 -13.16 -14.51 -9.06
CA SER A 103 -12.77 -14.56 -7.65
C SER A 103 -12.49 -13.22 -6.99
N GLY A 104 -12.28 -12.16 -7.79
CA GLY A 104 -12.01 -10.82 -7.29
C GLY A 104 -10.81 -10.76 -6.35
N GLN A 105 -11.07 -10.63 -5.05
CA GLN A 105 -10.02 -10.48 -4.01
C GLN A 105 -9.51 -11.81 -3.45
N LEU A 106 -10.11 -12.94 -3.83
CA LEU A 106 -9.79 -14.26 -3.27
C LEU A 106 -8.80 -15.08 -4.12
N VAL A 107 -8.13 -14.46 -5.09
CA VAL A 107 -7.14 -15.11 -5.98
C VAL A 107 -6.07 -15.86 -5.18
N ALA A 108 -5.61 -15.27 -4.07
CA ALA A 108 -4.64 -15.89 -3.16
C ALA A 108 -5.13 -17.22 -2.55
N VAL A 109 -6.41 -17.28 -2.18
CA VAL A 109 -7.02 -18.48 -1.60
C VAL A 109 -7.19 -19.54 -2.67
N LEU A 110 -7.65 -19.17 -3.87
CA LEU A 110 -7.76 -20.09 -5.00
C LEU A 110 -6.41 -20.65 -5.43
N PHE A 111 -5.38 -19.82 -5.46
CA PHE A 111 -4.00 -20.26 -5.71
C PHE A 111 -3.57 -21.35 -4.73
N PHE A 112 -3.81 -21.15 -3.44
CA PHE A 112 -3.48 -22.16 -2.43
C PHE A 112 -4.35 -23.41 -2.53
N GLN A 113 -5.63 -23.26 -2.84
CA GLN A 113 -6.54 -24.38 -3.04
C GLN A 113 -6.14 -25.22 -4.27
N ASN A 114 -5.71 -24.60 -5.35
CA ASN A 114 -5.28 -25.30 -6.56
C ASN A 114 -3.96 -26.07 -6.35
N ILE A 115 -3.03 -25.54 -5.55
CA ILE A 115 -1.72 -26.16 -5.32
C ILE A 115 -1.76 -27.21 -4.20
N PHE A 116 -2.38 -26.87 -3.07
CA PHE A 116 -2.36 -27.70 -1.86
C PHE A 116 -3.69 -28.44 -1.61
N GLY A 117 -4.70 -28.25 -2.47
CA GLY A 117 -6.05 -28.77 -2.27
C GLY A 117 -6.82 -28.00 -1.18
N HIS A 118 -7.97 -28.54 -0.76
CA HIS A 118 -8.78 -28.04 0.37
C HIS A 118 -8.11 -28.25 1.76
N SER A 119 -6.78 -28.30 1.80
CA SER A 119 -5.96 -28.55 2.98
C SER A 119 -5.96 -27.37 3.97
N TRP A 120 -5.45 -27.63 5.18
CA TRP A 120 -5.27 -26.66 6.28
C TRP A 120 -4.60 -25.34 5.82
N GLY A 121 -3.68 -25.41 4.84
CA GLY A 121 -3.01 -24.23 4.28
C GLY A 121 -3.94 -23.16 3.69
N ALA A 122 -5.08 -23.55 3.10
CA ALA A 122 -6.05 -22.60 2.55
C ALA A 122 -6.82 -21.83 3.65
N LYS A 123 -6.93 -22.40 4.86
CA LYS A 123 -7.57 -21.74 6.03
C LYS A 123 -6.59 -20.88 6.83
N VAL A 124 -5.31 -21.27 6.88
CA VAL A 124 -4.27 -20.53 7.61
C VAL A 124 -3.85 -19.27 6.89
N LEU A 125 -3.86 -19.27 5.56
CA LEU A 125 -3.43 -18.11 4.77
C LEU A 125 -4.25 -16.85 5.09
N PRO A 126 -5.61 -16.87 5.09
CA PRO A 126 -6.40 -15.71 5.52
C PRO A 126 -6.05 -15.22 6.93
N ALA A 127 -5.78 -16.13 7.87
CA ALA A 127 -5.40 -15.77 9.24
C ALA A 127 -4.02 -15.08 9.30
N MET A 128 -3.04 -15.56 8.53
CA MET A 128 -1.72 -14.92 8.42
C MET A 128 -1.82 -13.54 7.77
N VAL A 129 -2.65 -13.40 6.72
CA VAL A 129 -2.91 -12.12 6.08
C VAL A 129 -3.56 -11.15 7.07
N ALA A 130 -4.57 -11.60 7.83
CA ALA A 130 -5.22 -10.79 8.85
C ALA A 130 -4.23 -10.33 9.94
N LEU A 131 -3.35 -11.22 10.41
CA LEU A 131 -2.31 -10.88 11.39
C LEU A 131 -1.33 -9.83 10.84
N SER A 132 -0.95 -9.95 9.56
CA SER A 132 -0.09 -8.97 8.89
C SER A 132 -0.75 -7.59 8.80
N CYS A 133 -2.02 -7.54 8.37
CA CYS A 133 -2.80 -6.30 8.33
C CYS A 133 -2.94 -5.67 9.72
N PHE A 134 -3.17 -6.48 10.76
CA PHE A 134 -3.25 -6.02 12.14
C PHE A 134 -1.94 -5.41 12.64
N GLY A 135 -0.80 -6.05 12.34
CA GLY A 135 0.53 -5.52 12.64
C GLY A 135 0.78 -4.16 11.97
N ASN A 136 0.43 -4.02 10.69
CA ASN A 136 0.55 -2.74 9.98
C ASN A 136 -0.34 -1.64 10.60
N MET A 137 -1.56 -1.99 11.02
CA MET A 137 -2.50 -1.01 11.57
C MET A 137 -2.04 -0.43 12.92
N THR A 138 -1.35 -1.25 13.73
CA THR A 138 -0.92 -0.91 15.10
C THR A 138 0.40 -0.14 15.15
N ALA A 139 1.32 -0.36 14.21
CA ALA A 139 2.70 0.11 14.32
C ALA A 139 2.93 1.63 14.12
N GLY A 140 2.01 2.39 13.50
CA GLY A 140 2.32 3.78 13.10
C GLY A 140 1.22 4.83 13.28
N HIS A 141 -0.04 4.48 13.03
CA HIS A 141 -1.08 5.50 12.84
C HIS A 141 -1.50 6.21 14.14
N ALA A 142 -1.51 5.50 15.27
CA ALA A 142 -1.90 6.09 16.54
C ALA A 142 -0.90 7.16 17.03
N ARG A 143 0.39 6.99 16.70
CA ARG A 143 1.45 7.96 17.01
C ARG A 143 1.31 9.23 16.18
N VAL A 144 1.00 9.10 14.89
CA VAL A 144 0.78 10.25 14.00
C VAL A 144 -0.37 11.12 14.51
N ILE A 145 -1.52 10.51 14.83
CA ILE A 145 -2.69 11.25 15.35
C ILE A 145 -2.35 11.95 16.68
N ARG A 146 -1.58 11.29 17.55
CA ARG A 146 -1.11 11.87 18.81
C ARG A 146 -0.21 13.09 18.58
N GLU A 147 0.74 13.03 17.65
CA GLU A 147 1.61 14.18 17.36
C GLU A 147 0.84 15.35 16.74
N VAL A 148 -0.14 15.07 15.88
CA VAL A 148 -1.07 16.08 15.37
C VAL A 148 -1.90 16.70 16.50
N ALA A 149 -2.39 15.89 17.46
CA ALA A 149 -3.09 16.38 18.64
C ALA A 149 -2.20 17.27 19.53
N ARG A 150 -0.92 16.89 19.70
CA ARG A 150 0.05 17.65 20.49
C ARG A 150 0.31 19.04 19.90
N GLN A 151 0.16 19.20 18.59
CA GLN A 151 0.26 20.49 17.90
C GLN A 151 -1.02 21.35 18.01
N GLY A 152 -2.07 20.85 18.67
CA GLY A 152 -3.32 21.59 18.87
C GLY A 152 -4.25 21.61 17.65
N LEU A 153 -3.97 20.78 16.64
CA LEU A 153 -4.76 20.74 15.39
C LEU A 153 -6.08 19.95 15.51
N LEU A 154 -6.26 19.21 16.61
CA LEU A 154 -7.47 18.41 16.87
C LEU A 154 -8.30 19.01 18.01
N PRO A 155 -9.65 18.92 17.94
CA PRO A 155 -10.50 19.27 19.07
C PRO A 155 -10.20 18.34 20.25
N TYR A 156 -10.17 18.88 21.48
CA TYR A 156 -9.81 18.16 22.71
C TYR A 156 -8.40 17.53 22.69
N PRO A 157 -7.33 18.31 22.44
CA PRO A 157 -5.97 17.78 22.26
C PRO A 157 -5.45 17.03 23.50
N ALA A 158 -5.89 17.40 24.71
CA ALA A 158 -5.54 16.69 25.95
C ALA A 158 -6.00 15.22 25.96
N PHE A 159 -7.16 14.92 25.35
CA PHE A 159 -7.68 13.56 25.24
C PHE A 159 -6.87 12.74 24.23
N PHE A 160 -6.61 13.30 23.05
CA PHE A 160 -5.90 12.61 21.97
C PHE A 160 -4.37 12.49 22.19
N ALA A 161 -3.77 13.43 22.90
CA ALA A 161 -2.33 13.41 23.21
C ALA A 161 -1.97 12.51 24.41
N SER A 162 -2.97 12.15 25.24
CA SER A 162 -2.77 11.35 26.44
C SER A 162 -2.32 9.93 26.13
N THR A 163 -1.30 9.46 26.86
CA THR A 163 -0.76 8.09 26.78
C THR A 163 -0.92 7.30 28.08
N LYS A 164 -1.65 7.84 29.06
CA LYS A 164 -1.88 7.17 30.34
C LYS A 164 -3.00 6.12 30.21
N PRO A 165 -2.90 4.95 30.86
CA PRO A 165 -1.81 4.48 31.73
C PRO A 165 -0.72 3.63 31.04
N PHE A 166 -0.98 3.06 29.85
CA PHE A 166 -0.13 2.02 29.24
C PHE A 166 0.95 2.54 28.27
N GLY A 167 1.24 3.85 28.25
CA GLY A 167 2.19 4.46 27.32
C GLY A 167 1.71 4.48 25.86
N THR A 168 0.48 4.06 25.58
CA THR A 168 -0.14 4.01 24.26
C THR A 168 -1.28 5.02 24.20
N PRO A 169 -1.42 5.81 23.11
CA PRO A 169 -2.50 6.78 22.99
C PRO A 169 -3.85 6.07 22.76
N LEU A 170 -4.60 5.83 23.84
CA LEU A 170 -5.85 5.07 23.83
C LEU A 170 -6.98 5.77 23.06
N GLY A 171 -7.09 7.11 23.17
CA GLY A 171 -8.11 7.90 22.47
C GLY A 171 -8.06 7.74 20.94
N PRO A 172 -6.90 8.01 20.30
CA PRO A 172 -6.70 7.76 18.87
C PRO A 172 -6.98 6.32 18.44
N VAL A 173 -6.56 5.34 19.24
CA VAL A 173 -6.80 3.92 18.95
C VAL A 173 -8.29 3.59 18.98
N PHE A 174 -9.01 4.07 20.00
CA PHE A 174 -10.44 3.83 20.14
C PHE A 174 -11.24 4.42 18.98
N ILE A 175 -11.00 5.68 18.62
CA ILE A 175 -11.73 6.32 17.51
C ILE A 175 -11.45 5.61 16.19
N LYS A 176 -10.19 5.23 15.94
CA LYS A 176 -9.84 4.45 14.75
C LYS A 176 -10.55 3.10 14.74
N TYR A 177 -10.58 2.41 15.87
CA TYR A 177 -11.29 1.13 16.00
C TYR A 177 -12.80 1.28 15.76
N ALA A 178 -13.43 2.27 16.39
CA ALA A 178 -14.85 2.57 16.23
C ALA A 178 -15.19 2.89 14.76
N LEU A 179 -14.37 3.70 14.09
CA LEU A 179 -14.55 4.01 12.67
C LEU A 179 -14.39 2.76 11.79
N THR A 180 -13.39 1.91 12.06
CA THR A 180 -13.20 0.65 11.34
C THR A 180 -14.40 -0.28 11.51
N VAL A 181 -14.92 -0.44 12.74
CA VAL A 181 -16.11 -1.27 13.00
C VAL A 181 -17.33 -0.69 12.30
N PHE A 182 -17.54 0.63 12.38
CA PHE A 182 -18.63 1.31 11.69
C PHE A 182 -18.59 1.03 10.18
N VAL A 183 -17.44 1.17 9.55
CA VAL A 183 -17.25 0.90 8.12
C VAL A 183 -17.55 -0.56 7.76
N ILE A 184 -17.09 -1.51 8.58
CA ILE A 184 -17.34 -2.95 8.34
C ILE A 184 -18.83 -3.27 8.38
N VAL A 185 -19.58 -2.61 9.26
CA VAL A 185 -21.04 -2.81 9.38
C VAL A 185 -21.81 -2.05 8.30
N ALA A 186 -21.38 -0.85 7.95
CA ALA A 186 -22.11 0.04 7.05
C ALA A 186 -21.95 -0.31 5.57
N VAL A 187 -20.81 -0.91 5.16
CA VAL A 187 -20.51 -1.12 3.73
C VAL A 187 -20.72 -2.59 3.33
N PRO A 188 -21.48 -2.87 2.25
CA PRO A 188 -21.67 -4.23 1.75
C PRO A 188 -20.33 -4.90 1.41
N GLY A 189 -20.09 -6.10 1.95
CA GLY A 189 -18.77 -6.75 1.90
C GLY A 189 -18.22 -7.03 0.50
N LYS A 190 -19.07 -7.15 -0.53
CA LYS A 190 -18.65 -7.47 -1.91
C LYS A 190 -17.86 -6.33 -2.57
N ASP A 191 -18.25 -5.08 -2.31
CA ASP A 191 -17.62 -3.88 -2.89
C ASP A 191 -16.89 -3.03 -1.85
N ALA A 192 -16.97 -3.40 -0.57
CA ALA A 192 -16.39 -2.63 0.53
C ALA A 192 -14.91 -2.32 0.34
N PHE A 193 -14.09 -3.29 -0.06
CA PHE A 193 -12.65 -3.05 -0.22
C PHE A 193 -12.35 -2.08 -1.37
N ASN A 194 -13.03 -2.18 -2.51
CA ASN A 194 -12.83 -1.25 -3.62
C ASN A 194 -13.22 0.16 -3.19
N PHE A 195 -14.43 0.31 -2.62
CA PHE A 195 -14.92 1.58 -2.10
C PHE A 195 -13.97 2.21 -1.07
N LEU A 196 -13.44 1.40 -0.14
CA LEU A 196 -12.52 1.89 0.89
C LEU A 196 -11.16 2.27 0.32
N LEU A 197 -10.67 1.51 -0.66
CA LEU A 197 -9.43 1.84 -1.36
C LEU A 197 -9.58 3.18 -2.08
N ASP A 198 -10.69 3.39 -2.78
CA ASP A 198 -10.93 4.63 -3.53
C ASP A 198 -11.10 5.82 -2.58
N LEU A 199 -11.87 5.66 -1.49
CA LEU A 199 -12.06 6.67 -0.45
C LEU A 199 -10.75 7.03 0.27
N ALA A 200 -9.86 6.06 0.49
CA ALA A 200 -8.56 6.30 1.13
C ALA A 200 -7.53 6.88 0.14
N SER A 201 -7.60 6.50 -1.13
CA SER A 201 -6.63 6.91 -2.14
C SER A 201 -6.85 8.36 -2.56
N TYR A 202 -8.10 8.82 -2.64
CA TYR A 202 -8.42 10.16 -3.11
C TYR A 202 -7.79 11.29 -2.26
N PRO A 203 -7.95 11.33 -0.91
CA PRO A 203 -7.29 12.34 -0.08
C PRO A 203 -5.76 12.24 -0.13
N ASN A 204 -5.21 11.03 -0.24
CA ASN A 204 -3.77 10.82 -0.35
C ASN A 204 -3.21 11.44 -1.64
N LEU A 205 -3.93 11.32 -2.76
CA LEU A 205 -3.50 11.93 -4.03
C LEU A 205 -3.55 13.46 -3.97
N VAL A 206 -4.60 14.04 -3.37
CA VAL A 206 -4.68 15.49 -3.11
C VAL A 206 -3.49 15.95 -2.29
N PHE A 207 -3.19 15.24 -1.19
CA PHE A 207 -2.08 15.58 -0.31
C PHE A 207 -0.72 15.48 -1.03
N ASN A 208 -0.52 14.45 -1.84
CA ASN A 208 0.70 14.29 -2.64
C ASN A 208 0.87 15.41 -3.67
N ALA A 209 -0.21 15.84 -4.33
CA ALA A 209 -0.18 16.96 -5.25
C ALA A 209 0.16 18.27 -4.52
N ALA A 210 -0.49 18.52 -3.38
CA ALA A 210 -0.19 19.67 -2.53
C ALA A 210 1.25 19.67 -1.99
N LEU A 211 1.78 18.51 -1.61
CA LEU A 211 3.15 18.34 -1.16
C LEU A 211 4.16 18.68 -2.26
N ALA A 212 3.92 18.27 -3.50
CA ALA A 212 4.78 18.59 -4.64
C ALA A 212 4.83 20.11 -4.90
N VAL A 213 3.67 20.77 -4.88
CA VAL A 213 3.57 22.23 -5.02
C VAL A 213 4.25 22.94 -3.84
N GLY A 214 3.98 22.51 -2.61
CA GLY A 214 4.58 23.05 -1.40
C GLY A 214 6.11 22.94 -1.41
N LEU A 215 6.66 21.82 -1.91
CA LEU A 215 8.10 21.64 -2.08
C LEU A 215 8.70 22.66 -3.06
N TRP A 216 8.03 22.97 -4.17
CA TRP A 216 8.48 24.00 -5.11
C TRP A 216 8.43 25.40 -4.50
N LEU A 217 7.37 25.73 -3.76
CA LEU A 217 7.23 27.01 -3.06
C LEU A 217 8.34 27.20 -2.02
N VAL A 218 8.64 26.18 -1.22
CA VAL A 218 9.73 26.20 -0.23
C VAL A 218 11.09 26.35 -0.90
N ARG A 219 11.32 25.66 -2.03
CA ARG A 219 12.56 25.81 -2.81
C ARG A 219 12.74 27.24 -3.33
N LYS A 220 11.67 27.82 -3.89
CA LYS A 220 11.67 29.20 -4.39
C LYS A 220 11.97 30.17 -3.25
N ARG A 221 11.29 30.02 -2.11
CA ARG A 221 11.47 30.89 -0.94
C ARG A 221 12.88 30.82 -0.36
N ARG A 222 13.43 29.62 -0.15
CA ARG A 222 14.82 29.46 0.34
C ARG A 222 15.86 30.02 -0.61
N ALA A 223 15.63 29.92 -1.92
CA ALA A 223 16.52 30.50 -2.92
C ALA A 223 16.51 32.04 -2.87
N LEU A 224 15.33 32.64 -2.63
CA LEU A 224 15.19 34.09 -2.44
C LEU A 224 15.83 34.57 -1.14
N GLU A 225 15.72 33.79 -0.06
CA GLU A 225 16.30 34.08 1.26
C GLU A 225 17.82 33.80 1.33
N GLY A 226 18.45 33.38 0.23
CA GLY A 226 19.90 33.12 0.16
C GLY A 226 20.37 31.91 0.98
N HIS A 227 19.45 31.07 1.45
CA HIS A 227 19.80 29.90 2.25
C HIS A 227 20.49 28.81 1.43
N ALA A 228 21.48 28.15 2.04
CA ALA A 228 22.15 27.00 1.44
C ALA A 228 21.15 25.89 1.08
N ARG A 229 21.42 25.24 -0.05
CA ARG A 229 20.63 24.10 -0.53
C ARG A 229 20.66 22.97 0.50
N SER A 230 19.49 22.37 0.77
CA SER A 230 19.38 21.18 1.64
C SER A 230 20.31 20.07 1.15
N THR A 231 21.00 19.40 2.08
CA THR A 231 21.86 18.22 1.82
C THR A 231 21.09 17.10 1.12
N TYR A 232 19.78 17.02 1.34
CA TYR A 232 18.89 16.04 0.72
C TYR A 232 17.87 16.75 -0.17
N GLN A 233 18.00 16.57 -1.50
CA GLN A 233 17.10 17.14 -2.49
C GLN A 233 16.48 16.04 -3.36
N ALA A 234 15.15 16.08 -3.50
CA ALA A 234 14.47 15.36 -4.57
C ALA A 234 14.76 16.05 -5.91
N LYS A 235 15.23 15.33 -6.94
CA LYS A 235 15.39 15.92 -8.27
C LYS A 235 14.02 16.36 -8.81
N ASN A 236 13.95 17.51 -9.47
CA ASN A 236 12.69 18.05 -10.00
C ASN A 236 11.96 17.04 -10.91
N ILE A 237 12.70 16.22 -11.66
CA ILE A 237 12.10 15.19 -12.52
C ILE A 237 11.20 14.22 -11.75
N TYR A 238 11.62 13.76 -10.56
CA TYR A 238 10.81 12.85 -9.74
C TYR A 238 9.60 13.56 -9.13
N VAL A 239 9.75 14.84 -8.76
CA VAL A 239 8.65 15.63 -8.21
C VAL A 239 7.59 15.91 -9.28
N ILE A 240 8.02 16.23 -10.51
CA ILE A 240 7.13 16.43 -11.67
C ILE A 240 6.40 15.14 -12.00
N LEU A 241 7.10 14.00 -12.06
CA LEU A 241 6.46 12.71 -12.31
C LEU A 241 5.43 12.35 -11.24
N CYS A 242 5.74 12.54 -9.96
CA CYS A 242 4.77 12.32 -8.88
C CYS A 242 3.58 13.28 -8.96
N PHE A 243 3.81 14.55 -9.31
CA PHE A 243 2.75 15.54 -9.44
C PHE A 243 1.82 15.22 -10.61
N ILE A 244 2.39 14.96 -11.79
CA ILE A 244 1.61 14.56 -12.98
C ILE A 244 0.86 13.26 -12.69
N GLY A 245 1.49 12.26 -12.09
CA GLY A 245 0.83 11.01 -11.70
C GLY A 245 -0.33 11.24 -10.73
N ALA A 246 -0.14 12.09 -9.71
CA ALA A 246 -1.21 12.42 -8.76
C ALA A 246 -2.38 13.15 -9.42
N ILE A 247 -2.12 14.10 -10.31
CA ILE A 247 -3.16 14.86 -11.03
C ILE A 247 -3.87 13.99 -12.06
N LEU A 248 -3.12 13.23 -12.86
CA LEU A 248 -3.69 12.31 -13.85
C LEU A 248 -4.62 11.31 -13.17
N LEU A 249 -4.19 10.77 -12.03
CA LEU A 249 -5.06 9.94 -11.25
C LEU A 249 -6.27 10.78 -10.82
N LEU A 250 -6.10 11.87 -10.07
CA LEU A 250 -7.23 12.62 -9.49
C LEU A 250 -8.31 13.06 -10.51
N VAL A 251 -7.92 13.32 -11.76
CA VAL A 251 -8.82 13.71 -12.86
C VAL A 251 -9.49 12.50 -13.53
N MET A 252 -8.86 11.33 -13.52
CA MET A 252 -9.46 10.14 -14.12
C MET A 252 -10.61 9.66 -13.23
N PRO A 253 -11.79 9.37 -13.82
CA PRO A 253 -12.84 8.71 -13.08
C PRO A 253 -12.34 7.31 -12.69
N TRP A 254 -12.55 6.93 -11.43
CA TRP A 254 -12.45 5.56 -10.92
C TRP A 254 -13.63 5.30 -10.00
#